data_AF-A0A957I520-F1
#
_entry.id   AF-A0A957I520-F1
#
_cell.length_a   1.000
_cell.length_b   1.000
_cell.length_c   1.000
_cell.angle_alpha   90.00
_cell.angle_beta   90.00
_cell.angle_gamma   90.00
#
_symmetry.space_group_name_H-M   'P 1'
#
loop_
_entity.id
_entity.type
_entity.pdbx_description
1 polymer ?
#
loop_
_entity_poly.entity_id
_entity_poly.type
_entity_poly.pdbx_seq_one_letter_code
_entity_poly.pdbx_strand_id
1 'polypeptide(L)'
;MPAQTYALKGKSRQELRITWENQWQNVTITCDDEPVGALPEGRKALQKGARFSLPDGSRLLLRLSGKDGLEQLVVKQDDKVLWPLPVPDINLSYKRAYLVLYVVGVLNAGLGLAQLLWQLDPLQFETMGIAGIGSIFSGLVLIGLGVLVQRQRSVPALYSGVTVYTLDGILGYYFVAQAGGNPGFIGYLARAMFLYYLIQGITAMKKLNRA
;
A
#
# COMPACT_ATOMS: atom_id res chain seq x y z
N MET A 1 10.98 -12.94 3.43
CA MET A 1 11.09 -13.57 2.10
C MET A 1 10.28 -12.74 1.11
N PRO A 2 10.90 -12.20 0.05
CA PRO A 2 10.16 -11.61 -1.04
C PRO A 2 9.33 -12.68 -1.77
N ALA A 3 8.21 -12.25 -2.33
CA ALA A 3 7.31 -13.11 -3.09
C ALA A 3 6.72 -12.33 -4.27
N GLN A 4 6.53 -13.01 -5.39
CA GLN A 4 5.90 -12.46 -6.59
C GLN A 4 4.83 -13.44 -7.07
N THR A 5 3.63 -12.92 -7.35
CA THR A 5 2.49 -13.74 -7.77
C THR A 5 2.13 -13.38 -9.21
N TYR A 6 1.69 -14.37 -10.00
CA TYR A 6 1.31 -14.23 -11.39
C TYR A 6 -0.02 -14.93 -11.63
N ALA A 7 -0.86 -14.36 -12.50
CA ALA A 7 -2.05 -15.05 -12.98
C ALA A 7 -1.69 -15.99 -14.13
N LEU A 8 -2.04 -17.26 -14.03
CA LEU A 8 -1.84 -18.22 -15.11
C LEU A 8 -2.93 -18.06 -16.18
N LYS A 9 -2.54 -18.22 -17.44
CA LYS A 9 -3.45 -18.08 -18.58
C LYS A 9 -4.24 -19.38 -18.78
N GLY A 10 -5.57 -19.26 -18.89
CA GLY A 10 -6.46 -20.38 -19.21
C GLY A 10 -7.33 -20.87 -18.05
N LYS A 11 -7.00 -20.52 -16.81
CA LYS A 11 -7.87 -20.74 -15.64
C LYS A 11 -7.95 -19.47 -14.81
N SER A 12 -9.16 -18.91 -14.66
CA SER A 12 -9.41 -17.60 -14.03
C SER A 12 -9.04 -17.50 -12.55
N ARG A 13 -8.59 -18.59 -11.92
CA ARG A 13 -8.32 -18.66 -10.48
C ARG A 13 -6.94 -19.23 -10.12
N GLN A 14 -6.15 -19.63 -11.11
CA GLN A 14 -4.87 -20.27 -10.86
C GLN A 14 -3.76 -19.24 -10.63
N GLU A 15 -3.17 -19.25 -9.43
CA GLU A 15 -2.14 -18.32 -9.00
C GLU A 15 -0.78 -19.02 -8.92
N LEU A 16 0.19 -18.49 -9.66
CA LEU A 16 1.59 -18.90 -9.55
C LEU A 16 2.30 -17.99 -8.56
N ARG A 17 2.77 -18.53 -7.45
CA ARG A 17 3.57 -17.80 -6.45
C ARG A 17 5.01 -18.29 -6.47
N ILE A 18 5.92 -17.33 -6.64
CA ILE A 18 7.37 -17.54 -6.64
C ILE A 18 7.94 -16.80 -5.42
N THR A 19 8.60 -17.53 -4.52
CA THR A 19 9.27 -16.97 -3.35
C THR A 19 10.76 -17.24 -3.42
N TRP A 20 11.56 -16.40 -2.77
CA TRP A 20 13.01 -16.57 -2.73
C TRP A 20 13.63 -16.00 -1.46
N GLU A 21 14.89 -16.35 -1.25
CA GLU A 21 15.78 -15.81 -0.22
C GLU A 21 16.96 -15.09 -0.86
N ASN A 22 17.69 -14.30 -0.06
CA ASN A 22 19.03 -13.75 -0.34
C ASN A 22 19.46 -13.71 -1.82
N GLN A 23 19.17 -12.60 -2.53
CA GLN A 23 19.60 -12.42 -3.93
C GLN A 23 19.27 -13.60 -4.86
N TRP A 24 18.02 -14.06 -4.85
CA TRP A 24 17.52 -15.16 -5.69
C TRP A 24 18.04 -16.56 -5.33
N GLN A 25 18.37 -16.81 -4.07
CA GLN A 25 18.64 -18.15 -3.55
C GLN A 25 17.35 -18.84 -3.08
N ASN A 26 17.36 -20.18 -2.99
CA ASN A 26 16.24 -20.98 -2.46
C ASN A 26 14.88 -20.59 -3.07
N VAL A 27 14.82 -20.53 -4.40
CA VAL A 27 13.61 -20.10 -5.11
C VAL A 27 12.60 -21.23 -5.04
N THR A 28 11.41 -20.97 -4.50
CA THR A 28 10.33 -21.94 -4.40
C THR A 28 9.17 -21.51 -5.29
N ILE A 29 8.59 -22.45 -6.02
CA ILE A 29 7.53 -22.22 -6.99
C ILE A 29 6.32 -23.04 -6.56
N THR A 30 5.21 -22.34 -6.36
CA THR A 30 3.93 -22.92 -5.93
C THR A 30 2.83 -22.48 -6.88
N CYS A 31 1.92 -23.39 -7.22
CA CYS A 31 0.73 -23.13 -8.04
C CYS A 31 -0.48 -23.54 -7.21
N ASP A 32 -1.38 -22.61 -6.90
CA ASP A 32 -2.53 -22.85 -6.00
C ASP A 32 -2.13 -23.56 -4.69
N ASP A 33 -1.04 -23.11 -4.07
CA ASP A 33 -0.41 -23.67 -2.87
C ASP A 33 0.16 -25.10 -3.02
N GLU A 34 0.11 -25.71 -4.21
CA GLU A 34 0.82 -26.95 -4.53
C GLU A 34 2.26 -26.68 -4.97
N PRO A 35 3.26 -27.40 -4.43
CA PRO A 35 4.65 -27.23 -4.82
C PRO A 35 4.89 -27.75 -6.25
N VAL A 36 5.26 -26.85 -7.17
CA VAL A 36 5.61 -27.20 -8.56
C VAL A 36 7.10 -27.52 -8.67
N GLY A 37 7.93 -26.85 -7.87
CA GLY A 37 9.36 -27.09 -7.86
C GLY A 37 10.12 -26.11 -6.98
N ALA A 38 11.40 -26.42 -6.78
CA ALA A 38 12.33 -25.56 -6.05
C ALA A 38 13.68 -25.50 -6.78
N LEU A 39 14.36 -24.36 -6.65
CA LEU A 39 15.72 -24.12 -7.15
C LEU A 39 16.59 -23.71 -5.96
N PRO A 40 17.28 -24.68 -5.32
CA PRO A 40 18.23 -24.38 -4.24
C PRO A 40 19.33 -23.42 -4.71
N GLU A 41 19.91 -23.67 -5.89
CA GLU A 41 20.89 -22.80 -6.56
C GLU A 41 20.21 -21.72 -7.44
N GLY A 42 19.15 -21.09 -6.92
CA GLY A 42 18.21 -20.25 -7.67
C GLY A 42 18.85 -19.29 -8.67
N ARG A 43 19.83 -18.47 -8.26
CA ARG A 43 20.42 -17.42 -9.11
C ARG A 43 21.06 -17.97 -10.39
N LYS A 44 21.92 -18.98 -10.29
CA LYS A 44 22.61 -19.58 -11.46
C LYS A 44 21.62 -20.28 -12.40
N ALA A 45 20.66 -21.01 -11.83
CA ALA A 45 19.63 -21.69 -12.60
C ALA A 45 18.73 -20.67 -13.34
N LEU A 46 18.34 -19.59 -12.67
CA LEU A 46 17.52 -18.54 -13.26
C LEU A 46 18.26 -17.72 -14.32
N GLN A 47 19.57 -17.51 -14.21
CA GLN A 47 20.34 -16.86 -15.29
C GLN A 47 20.35 -17.70 -16.58
N LYS A 48 20.45 -19.02 -16.46
CA LYS A 48 20.37 -19.97 -17.59
C LYS A 48 18.94 -20.11 -18.15
N GLY A 49 17.94 -19.87 -17.32
CA GLY A 49 16.53 -20.07 -17.65
C GLY A 49 16.07 -21.45 -17.18
N ALA A 50 15.39 -21.49 -16.04
CA ALA A 50 14.86 -22.72 -15.46
C ALA A 50 13.47 -23.01 -16.04
N ARG A 51 13.21 -24.28 -16.38
CA ARG A 51 11.94 -24.73 -16.96
C ARG A 51 11.20 -25.66 -16.00
N PHE A 52 9.89 -25.47 -15.91
CA PHE A 52 9.00 -26.29 -15.10
C PHE A 52 7.76 -26.67 -15.89
N SER A 53 7.23 -27.85 -15.63
CA SER A 53 5.92 -28.27 -16.13
C SER A 53 4.88 -27.99 -15.05
N LEU A 54 3.81 -27.30 -15.42
CA LEU A 54 2.68 -27.07 -14.53
C LEU A 54 1.72 -28.27 -14.53
N PRO A 55 0.86 -28.40 -13.50
CA PRO A 55 -0.14 -29.48 -13.42
C PRO A 55 -1.13 -29.49 -14.59
N ASP A 56 -1.32 -28.36 -15.27
CA ASP A 56 -2.17 -28.24 -16.46
C ASP A 56 -1.46 -28.65 -17.77
N GLY A 57 -0.19 -29.08 -17.69
CA GLY A 57 0.64 -29.45 -18.83
C GLY A 57 1.34 -28.29 -19.54
N SER A 58 1.08 -27.05 -19.12
CA SER A 58 1.77 -25.87 -19.67
C SER A 58 3.22 -25.79 -19.16
N ARG A 59 4.07 -25.08 -19.91
CA ARG A 59 5.50 -24.95 -19.59
C ARG A 59 5.81 -23.56 -19.06
N LEU A 60 6.38 -23.50 -17.86
CA LEU A 60 6.93 -22.29 -17.28
C LEU A 60 8.42 -22.16 -17.60
N LEU A 61 8.84 -20.95 -17.96
CA LEU A 61 10.24 -20.55 -18.06
C LEU A 61 10.47 -19.37 -17.12
N LEU A 62 11.34 -19.56 -16.13
CA LEU A 62 11.78 -18.51 -15.22
C LEU A 62 13.19 -18.10 -15.59
N ARG A 63 13.40 -16.81 -15.82
CA ARG A 63 14.71 -16.26 -16.16
C ARG A 63 14.97 -14.93 -15.48
N LEU A 64 16.18 -14.71 -14.97
CA LEU A 64 16.63 -13.38 -14.57
C LEU A 64 17.12 -12.60 -15.80
N SER A 65 16.60 -11.39 -15.97
CA SER A 65 17.02 -10.44 -16.98
C SER A 65 17.55 -9.17 -16.31
N GLY A 66 18.65 -8.61 -16.81
CA GLY A 66 19.27 -7.42 -16.23
C GLY A 66 20.76 -7.61 -15.93
N LYS A 67 21.39 -6.57 -15.39
CA LYS A 67 22.77 -6.58 -14.88
C LYS A 67 22.76 -6.63 -13.36
N ASP A 68 23.87 -7.10 -12.77
CA ASP A 68 24.03 -7.28 -11.32
C ASP A 68 23.42 -6.11 -10.51
N GLY A 69 22.47 -6.44 -9.62
CA GLY A 69 21.78 -5.47 -8.76
C GLY A 69 20.47 -4.88 -9.32
N LEU A 70 20.21 -5.01 -10.63
CA LEU A 70 18.96 -4.60 -11.30
C LEU A 70 18.27 -5.78 -11.99
N GLU A 71 18.48 -6.99 -11.47
CA GLU A 71 17.93 -8.21 -12.02
C GLU A 71 16.40 -8.24 -11.81
N GLN A 72 15.66 -8.48 -12.89
CA GLN A 72 14.22 -8.67 -12.88
C GLN A 72 13.89 -10.12 -13.25
N LEU A 73 12.95 -10.71 -12.52
CA LEU A 73 12.43 -12.03 -12.83
C LEU A 73 11.43 -11.94 -13.99
N VAL A 74 11.81 -12.52 -15.12
CA VAL A 74 10.94 -12.71 -16.28
C VAL A 74 10.37 -14.11 -16.23
N VAL A 75 9.04 -14.18 -16.14
CA VAL A 75 8.29 -15.44 -16.15
C VAL A 75 7.55 -15.56 -17.45
N LYS A 76 7.67 -16.70 -18.13
CA LYS A 76 6.90 -17.03 -19.32
C LYS A 76 6.11 -18.32 -19.12
N GLN A 77 4.88 -18.35 -19.62
CA GLN A 77 4.06 -19.55 -19.77
C GLN A 77 3.85 -19.80 -21.26
N ASP A 78 4.29 -20.95 -21.77
CA ASP A 78 4.22 -21.32 -23.19
C ASP A 78 4.70 -20.17 -24.10
N ASP A 79 5.92 -19.70 -23.82
CA ASP A 79 6.62 -18.59 -24.49
C ASP A 79 5.99 -17.18 -24.36
N LYS A 80 4.86 -17.04 -23.66
CA LYS A 80 4.21 -15.75 -23.40
C LYS A 80 4.62 -15.19 -22.05
N VAL A 81 5.00 -13.92 -22.00
CA VAL A 81 5.39 -13.24 -20.75
C VAL A 81 4.17 -13.10 -19.83
N LEU A 82 4.32 -13.54 -18.59
CA LEU A 82 3.35 -13.29 -17.53
C LEU A 82 3.72 -12.00 -16.81
N TRP A 83 2.72 -11.14 -16.63
CA TRP A 83 2.87 -9.93 -15.84
C TRP A 83 2.61 -10.25 -14.36
N PRO A 84 3.45 -9.74 -13.45
CA PRO A 84 3.23 -9.95 -12.04
C PRO A 84 1.92 -9.28 -11.62
N LEU A 85 1.15 -10.00 -10.82
CA LEU A 85 0.04 -9.40 -10.10
C LEU A 85 0.60 -8.38 -9.11
N PRO A 86 -0.11 -7.27 -8.87
CA PRO A 86 0.24 -6.37 -7.79
C PRO A 86 0.11 -7.14 -6.47
N VAL A 87 1.24 -7.59 -5.92
CA VAL A 87 1.28 -8.15 -4.58
C VAL A 87 1.53 -6.97 -3.64
N PRO A 88 0.52 -6.53 -2.86
CA PRO A 88 0.78 -5.55 -1.82
C PRO A 88 1.69 -6.22 -0.79
N ASP A 89 2.95 -5.79 -0.70
CA ASP A 89 3.83 -6.14 0.41
C ASP A 89 3.08 -5.76 1.69
N ILE A 90 2.69 -6.77 2.46
CA ILE A 90 1.83 -6.63 3.65
C ILE A 90 2.53 -5.72 4.67
N ASN A 91 3.84 -5.88 4.84
CA ASN A 91 4.63 -5.08 5.77
C ASN A 91 4.73 -3.63 5.28
N LEU A 92 4.95 -3.44 3.99
CA LEU A 92 5.03 -2.09 3.42
C LEU A 92 3.68 -1.38 3.44
N SER A 93 2.59 -2.09 3.16
CA SER A 93 1.22 -1.57 3.16
C SER A 93 0.79 -1.16 4.57
N TYR A 94 1.13 -1.98 5.57
CA TYR A 94 0.97 -1.63 6.99
C TYR A 94 1.78 -0.38 7.35
N LYS A 95 3.06 -0.31 6.95
CA LYS A 95 3.91 0.85 7.24
C LYS A 95 3.39 2.14 6.62
N ARG A 96 2.93 2.07 5.38
CA ARG A 96 2.32 3.21 4.68
C ARG A 96 1.07 3.70 5.40
N ALA A 97 0.25 2.81 5.94
CA ALA A 97 -1.00 3.19 6.60
C ALA A 97 -0.78 4.07 7.83
N TYR A 98 0.09 3.67 8.77
CA TYR A 98 0.36 4.53 9.93
C TYR A 98 1.16 5.78 9.55
N LEU A 99 2.01 5.71 8.53
CA LEU A 99 2.77 6.86 8.06
C LEU A 99 1.85 7.90 7.44
N VAL A 100 0.82 7.49 6.70
CA VAL A 100 -0.22 8.40 6.19
C VAL A 100 -0.97 9.06 7.36
N LEU A 101 -1.35 8.32 8.40
CA LEU A 101 -1.96 8.92 9.60
C LEU A 101 -1.05 9.97 10.25
N TYR A 102 0.26 9.70 10.35
CA TYR A 102 1.20 10.69 10.86
C TYR A 102 1.36 11.91 9.96
N VAL A 103 1.52 11.71 8.65
CA VAL A 103 1.67 12.82 7.70
C VAL A 103 0.44 13.71 7.73
N VAL A 104 -0.75 13.13 7.62
CA VAL A 104 -1.99 13.90 7.68
C VAL A 104 -2.15 14.55 9.05
N GLY A 105 -1.87 13.84 10.13
CA GLY A 105 -2.00 14.38 11.48
C GLY A 105 -1.05 15.55 11.76
N VAL A 106 0.21 15.45 11.33
CA VAL A 106 1.21 16.52 11.44
C VAL A 106 0.84 17.70 10.54
N LEU A 107 0.35 17.46 9.33
CA LEU A 107 -0.12 18.53 8.45
C LEU A 107 -1.30 19.27 9.08
N ASN A 108 -2.32 18.55 9.56
CA ASN A 108 -3.50 19.17 10.20
C ASN A 108 -3.11 19.96 11.46
N ALA A 109 -2.30 19.35 12.34
CA ALA A 109 -1.85 20.03 13.56
C ALA A 109 -0.94 21.22 13.26
N GLY A 110 -0.01 21.06 12.31
CA GLY A 110 0.91 22.11 11.88
C GLY A 110 0.20 23.30 11.25
N LEU A 111 -0.79 23.05 10.38
CA LEU A 111 -1.61 24.11 9.78
C LEU A 111 -2.48 24.83 10.81
N GLY A 112 -3.07 24.11 11.76
CA GLY A 112 -3.84 24.72 12.85
C GLY A 112 -2.95 25.56 13.79
N LEU A 113 -1.75 25.07 14.12
CA LEU A 113 -0.77 25.82 14.92
C LEU A 113 -0.23 27.04 14.17
N ALA A 114 0.04 26.91 12.87
CA ALA A 114 0.46 28.00 12.01
C ALA A 114 -0.55 29.16 12.03
N GLN A 115 -1.83 28.85 11.89
CA GLN A 115 -2.90 29.84 11.98
C GLN A 115 -2.89 30.58 13.32
N LEU A 116 -2.70 29.85 14.43
CA LEU A 116 -2.71 30.42 15.77
C LEU A 116 -1.47 31.28 16.06
N LEU A 117 -0.30 30.88 15.58
CA LEU A 117 0.96 31.60 15.79
C LEU A 117 1.06 32.87 14.95
N TRP A 118 0.58 32.85 13.70
CA TRP A 118 0.66 33.99 12.78
C TRP A 118 -0.55 34.93 12.86
N GLN A 119 -1.51 34.67 13.76
CA GLN A 119 -2.73 35.47 13.95
C GLN A 119 -3.41 35.79 12.62
N LEU A 120 -3.38 34.84 11.69
CA LEU A 120 -3.95 35.02 10.36
C LEU A 120 -5.46 35.15 10.51
N ASP A 121 -6.06 36.07 9.75
CA ASP A 121 -7.50 36.33 9.83
C ASP A 121 -8.27 35.00 9.72
N PRO A 122 -9.09 34.64 10.73
CA PRO A 122 -9.82 33.38 10.74
C PRO A 122 -10.65 33.17 9.47
N LEU A 123 -11.20 34.26 8.94
CA LEU A 123 -12.02 34.28 7.72
C LEU A 123 -11.24 33.86 6.46
N GLN A 124 -9.95 34.17 6.36
CA GLN A 124 -9.13 33.78 5.20
C GLN A 124 -8.73 32.30 5.24
N PHE A 125 -8.65 31.70 6.43
CA PHE A 125 -8.31 30.28 6.59
C PHE A 125 -9.54 29.37 6.61
N GLU A 126 -10.69 29.85 7.09
CA GLU A 126 -11.97 29.14 6.98
C GLU A 126 -12.36 28.90 5.52
N THR A 127 -12.08 29.86 4.63
CA THR A 127 -12.29 29.69 3.18
C THR A 127 -11.35 28.66 2.55
N MET A 128 -10.22 28.35 3.18
CA MET A 128 -9.32 27.26 2.80
C MET A 128 -9.68 25.91 3.44
N GLY A 129 -10.72 25.87 4.29
CA GLY A 129 -11.17 24.65 4.98
C GLY A 129 -10.28 24.24 6.15
N ILE A 130 -9.45 25.15 6.68
CA ILE A 130 -8.60 24.92 7.84
C ILE A 130 -9.31 25.48 9.07
N ALA A 131 -9.86 24.58 9.89
CA ALA A 131 -10.63 24.93 11.08
C ALA A 131 -9.70 25.06 12.30
N GLY A 132 -8.75 26.00 12.31
CA GLY A 132 -7.86 26.37 13.42
C GLY A 132 -7.69 25.32 14.54
N ILE A 133 -8.42 25.49 15.65
CA ILE A 133 -8.37 24.60 16.82
C ILE A 133 -8.88 23.18 16.50
N GLY A 134 -9.93 23.07 15.68
CA GLY A 134 -10.44 21.79 15.20
C GLY A 134 -9.40 21.00 14.41
N SER A 135 -8.61 21.67 13.57
CA SER A 135 -7.50 21.05 12.81
C SER A 135 -6.36 20.61 13.73
N ILE A 136 -6.07 21.34 14.81
CA ILE A 136 -5.11 20.89 15.84
C ILE A 136 -5.62 19.60 16.49
N PHE A 137 -6.86 19.61 16.94
CA PHE A 137 -7.45 18.44 17.61
C PHE A 137 -7.54 17.22 16.68
N SER A 138 -8.02 17.39 15.44
CA SER A 138 -8.07 16.29 14.47
C SER A 138 -6.68 15.76 14.13
N GLY A 139 -5.70 16.66 14.01
CA GLY A 139 -4.30 16.29 13.81
C GLY A 139 -3.73 15.45 14.94
N LEU A 140 -3.95 15.86 16.20
CA LEU A 140 -3.50 15.11 17.39
C LEU A 140 -4.19 13.75 17.51
N VAL A 141 -5.50 13.68 17.22
CA VAL A 141 -6.25 12.41 17.21
C VAL A 141 -5.67 11.46 16.16
N LEU A 142 -5.41 11.93 14.94
CA LEU A 142 -4.82 11.12 13.87
C LEU A 142 -3.40 10.63 14.23
N ILE A 143 -2.58 11.48 14.85
CA ILE A 143 -1.26 11.07 15.36
C ILE A 143 -1.41 9.99 16.43
N GLY A 144 -2.31 10.17 17.41
CA GLY A 144 -2.59 9.19 18.46
C GLY A 144 -3.04 7.84 17.90
N LEU A 145 -3.92 7.86 16.90
CA LEU A 145 -4.35 6.66 16.18
C LEU A 145 -3.20 6.04 15.37
N GLY A 146 -2.32 6.84 14.77
CA GLY A 146 -1.09 6.38 14.13
C GLY A 146 -0.19 5.61 15.10
N VAL A 147 0.00 6.11 16.32
CA VAL A 147 0.76 5.43 17.38
C VAL A 147 0.10 4.11 17.78
N LEU A 148 -1.23 4.10 17.95
CA LEU A 148 -1.99 2.89 18.28
C LEU A 148 -1.88 1.83 17.18
N VAL A 149 -2.00 2.24 15.91
CA VAL A 149 -1.82 1.33 14.76
C VAL A 149 -0.39 0.80 14.73
N GLN A 150 0.62 1.66 14.93
CA GLN A 150 2.03 1.28 14.90
C GLN A 150 2.43 0.34 16.05
N ARG A 151 1.98 0.61 17.27
CA ARG A 151 2.39 -0.13 18.48
C ARG A 151 1.54 -1.36 18.75
N GLN A 152 0.22 -1.26 18.57
CA GLN A 152 -0.72 -2.30 18.97
C GLN A 152 -1.26 -3.09 17.78
N ARG A 153 -0.93 -2.74 16.53
CA ARG A 153 -1.48 -3.36 15.30
C ARG A 153 -3.01 -3.45 15.33
N SER A 154 -3.62 -2.43 15.92
CA SER A 154 -5.05 -2.39 16.19
C SER A 154 -5.82 -2.06 14.91
N VAL A 155 -6.53 -3.06 14.37
CA VAL A 155 -7.45 -2.88 13.23
C VAL A 155 -8.56 -1.86 13.55
N PRO A 156 -9.19 -1.87 14.74
CA PRO A 156 -10.15 -0.84 15.13
C PRO A 156 -9.57 0.57 15.07
N ALA A 157 -8.33 0.78 15.51
CA ALA A 157 -7.70 2.09 15.47
C ALA A 157 -7.55 2.64 14.04
N LEU A 158 -7.25 1.77 13.06
CA LEU A 158 -7.18 2.20 11.66
C LEU A 158 -8.56 2.50 11.07
N TYR A 159 -9.60 1.75 11.45
CA TYR A 159 -10.99 2.08 11.08
C TYR A 159 -11.41 3.44 11.64
N SER A 160 -11.09 3.71 12.91
CA SER A 160 -11.33 5.02 13.52
C SER A 160 -10.55 6.12 12.79
N GLY A 161 -9.28 5.87 12.43
CA GLY A 161 -8.45 6.82 11.71
C GLY A 161 -9.03 7.17 10.34
N VAL A 162 -9.47 6.16 9.58
CA VAL A 162 -10.18 6.35 8.31
C VAL A 162 -11.47 7.15 8.52
N THR A 163 -12.26 6.80 9.54
CA THR A 163 -13.54 7.47 9.82
C THR A 163 -13.33 8.95 10.16
N VAL A 164 -12.40 9.25 11.08
CA VAL A 164 -12.04 10.62 11.47
C VAL A 164 -11.53 11.40 10.25
N TYR A 165 -10.64 10.79 9.47
CA TYR A 165 -10.08 11.41 8.27
C TYR A 165 -11.14 11.73 7.20
N THR A 166 -12.06 10.79 6.95
CA THR A 166 -13.14 10.99 5.98
C THR A 166 -14.15 12.03 6.47
N LEU A 167 -14.50 12.02 7.76
CA LEU A 167 -15.42 13.01 8.35
C LEU A 167 -14.81 14.42 8.34
N ASP A 168 -13.57 14.57 8.79
CA ASP A 168 -12.79 15.83 8.68
C ASP A 168 -12.75 16.30 7.22
N GLY A 169 -12.62 15.34 6.31
CA GLY A 169 -12.75 15.50 4.88
C GLY A 169 -14.02 16.23 4.45
N ILE A 170 -15.14 15.56 4.69
CA ILE A 170 -16.50 15.97 4.31
C ILE A 170 -16.88 17.29 4.98
N LEU A 171 -16.61 17.44 6.27
CA LEU A 171 -16.91 18.65 7.02
C LEU A 171 -16.13 19.85 6.49
N GLY A 172 -14.82 19.69 6.24
CA GLY A 172 -14.01 20.74 5.63
C GLY A 172 -14.57 21.20 4.28
N TYR A 173 -15.05 20.27 3.45
CA TYR A 173 -15.68 20.62 2.18
C TYR A 173 -17.01 21.34 2.35
N TYR A 174 -17.85 20.87 3.27
CA TYR A 174 -19.13 21.49 3.56
C TYR A 174 -18.96 22.96 3.98
N PHE A 175 -17.99 23.24 4.86
CA PHE A 175 -17.69 24.61 5.29
C PHE A 175 -17.14 25.50 4.18
N VAL A 176 -16.22 24.99 3.33
CA VAL A 176 -15.70 25.75 2.18
C VAL A 176 -16.82 26.09 1.20
N ALA A 177 -17.71 25.13 0.91
CA ALA A 177 -18.86 25.35 0.03
C ALA A 177 -19.85 26.38 0.62
N GLN A 178 -20.08 26.33 1.94
CA GLN A 178 -20.93 27.30 2.62
C GLN A 178 -20.34 28.72 2.59
N ALA A 179 -19.01 28.85 2.66
CA ALA A 179 -18.30 30.11 2.55
C ALA A 179 -18.21 30.66 1.11
N GLY A 180 -18.82 29.99 0.13
CA GLY A 180 -18.76 30.38 -1.28
C GLY A 180 -17.41 30.09 -1.96
N GLY A 181 -16.53 29.35 -1.29
CA GLY A 181 -15.24 28.93 -1.82
C GLY A 181 -15.37 27.73 -2.76
N ASN A 182 -14.46 27.62 -3.73
CA ASN A 182 -14.34 26.43 -4.57
C ASN A 182 -13.26 25.50 -3.98
N PRO A 183 -13.61 24.30 -3.49
CA PRO A 183 -12.62 23.36 -3.00
C PRO A 183 -11.69 22.95 -4.15
N GLY A 184 -10.39 23.21 -3.99
CA GLY A 184 -9.41 22.91 -5.02
C GLY A 184 -9.35 21.43 -5.37
N PHE A 185 -9.36 21.11 -6.68
CA PHE A 185 -9.25 19.73 -7.21
C PHE A 185 -8.06 18.95 -6.63
N ILE A 186 -6.93 19.64 -6.40
CA ILE A 186 -5.72 19.06 -5.81
C ILE A 186 -5.99 18.48 -4.41
N GLY A 187 -6.80 19.16 -3.60
CA GLY A 187 -7.18 18.69 -2.27
C GLY A 187 -7.99 17.40 -2.33
N TYR A 188 -8.91 17.29 -3.28
CA TYR A 188 -9.69 16.07 -3.50
C TYR A 188 -8.81 14.89 -3.91
N LEU A 189 -7.92 15.11 -4.87
CA LEU A 189 -7.02 14.06 -5.34
C LEU A 189 -6.07 13.58 -4.24
N ALA A 190 -5.49 14.50 -3.47
CA ALA A 190 -4.63 14.16 -2.33
C ALA A 190 -5.39 13.33 -1.29
N ARG A 191 -6.64 13.71 -0.96
CA ARG A 191 -7.47 12.96 -0.01
C ARG A 191 -7.82 11.56 -0.50
N ALA A 192 -8.19 11.43 -1.78
CA ALA A 192 -8.47 10.14 -2.39
C ALA A 192 -7.24 9.21 -2.36
N MET A 193 -6.04 9.74 -2.64
CA MET A 193 -4.80 8.98 -2.56
C MET A 193 -4.50 8.52 -1.13
N PHE A 194 -4.62 9.39 -0.13
CA PHE A 194 -4.40 9.02 1.26
C PHE A 194 -5.42 7.97 1.74
N LEU A 195 -6.69 8.13 1.38
CA LEU A 195 -7.74 7.17 1.69
C LEU A 195 -7.45 5.79 1.08
N TYR A 196 -6.99 5.75 -0.18
CA TYR A 196 -6.58 4.52 -0.84
C TYR A 196 -5.49 3.79 -0.05
N TYR A 197 -4.44 4.49 0.39
CA TYR A 197 -3.37 3.88 1.20
C TYR A 197 -3.86 3.38 2.57
N LEU A 198 -4.79 4.11 3.22
CA LEU A 198 -5.38 3.68 4.49
C LEU A 198 -6.22 2.40 4.33
N ILE A 199 -7.03 2.31 3.27
CA ILE A 199 -7.85 1.12 2.97
C ILE A 199 -6.96 -0.10 2.67
N GLN A 200 -5.89 0.09 1.90
CA GLN A 200 -4.88 -0.97 1.69
C GLN A 200 -4.26 -1.43 3.02
N GLY A 201 -3.99 -0.48 3.92
CA GLY A 201 -3.52 -0.75 5.27
C GLY A 201 -4.43 -1.66 6.08
N ILE A 202 -5.75 -1.45 6.02
CA ILE A 202 -6.73 -2.29 6.74
C ILE A 202 -6.65 -3.73 6.25
N THR A 203 -6.62 -3.92 4.93
CA THR A 203 -6.56 -5.25 4.33
C THR A 203 -5.25 -5.96 4.69
N ALA A 204 -4.14 -5.22 4.68
CA ALA A 204 -2.84 -5.74 5.08
C ALA A 204 -2.81 -6.16 6.56
N MET A 205 -3.32 -5.34 7.48
CA MET A 205 -3.35 -5.70 8.91
C MET A 205 -4.27 -6.87 9.23
N LYS A 206 -5.42 -6.99 8.56
CA LYS A 206 -6.29 -8.17 8.74
C LYS A 206 -5.58 -9.46 8.32
N LYS A 207 -4.73 -9.40 7.29
CA LYS A 207 -3.90 -10.55 6.86
C LYS A 207 -2.78 -10.81 7.86
N LEU A 208 -2.12 -9.76 8.37
CA LEU A 208 -1.03 -9.87 9.34
C LEU A 208 -1.49 -10.43 10.70
N ASN A 209 -2.67 -10.07 11.19
CA ASN A 209 -3.19 -10.57 12.47
C ASN A 209 -3.79 -11.99 12.38
N ARG A 210 -3.92 -12.54 11.16
CA ARG A 210 -4.37 -13.92 10.91
C ARG A 210 -3.21 -14.89 10.65
N ALA A 211 -2.01 -14.37 10.41
CA ALA A 211 -0.78 -15.14 10.21
C ALA A 211 -0.03 -15.26 11.54
#